data_AF-A0A850PAY1-F1
#
_entry.id   AF-A0A850PAY1-F1
#
_cell.length_a   1.000
_cell.length_b   1.000
_cell.length_c   1.000
_cell.angle_alpha   90.00
_cell.angle_beta   90.00
_cell.angle_gamma   90.00
#
_symmetry.space_group_name_H-M   'P 1'
#
loop_
_entity.id
_entity.type
_entity.pdbx_description
1 polymer ?
#
loop_
_entity_poly.entity_id
_entity_poly.type
_entity_poly.pdbx_seq_one_letter_code
_entity_poly.pdbx_strand_id
1 'polypeptide(L)'
;MMKSALLTVCAPLMLGVPLALTAIPPAHAQSAAAASGPAAPIGDLYAALKTIQAPGGGSAESRASALAPTIDKVFDLEAILHKVVGLKYDGFTTEQKQALLAAFRNYTIAAYVDSFKPGANVQFAVDPAVRAAPGGTGQLVTTHIGGTDNPTGTEIDYPMEQASGGWRVTDVLLQGHISQAAAQRAEFRSSLSAGGVEGLTAALQAKAKKFLGE
;
A
#
# COMPACT_ATOMS: atom_id res chain seq x y z
N MET A 1 -18.26 -46.47 -31.29
CA MET A 1 -19.05 -47.73 -31.29
C MET A 1 -19.71 -47.88 -29.94
N MET A 2 -21.04 -47.74 -29.90
CA MET A 2 -21.87 -48.09 -28.75
C MET A 2 -21.74 -49.58 -28.45
N LYS A 3 -21.74 -49.95 -27.17
CA LYS A 3 -22.26 -51.25 -26.73
C LYS A 3 -22.88 -51.15 -25.34
N SER A 4 -24.19 -51.28 -25.35
CA SER A 4 -25.09 -51.47 -24.22
C SER A 4 -24.99 -52.87 -23.61
N ALA A 5 -25.67 -53.01 -22.47
CA ALA A 5 -26.44 -54.20 -22.02
C ALA A 5 -25.62 -55.31 -21.32
N LEU A 6 -26.11 -56.03 -20.30
CA LEU A 6 -27.33 -56.05 -19.47
C LEU A 6 -27.09 -57.08 -18.33
N LEU A 7 -27.76 -56.89 -17.18
CA LEU A 7 -28.30 -57.89 -16.22
C LEU A 7 -27.41 -58.97 -15.56
N THR A 8 -27.45 -59.07 -14.20
CA THR A 8 -28.19 -60.13 -13.45
C THR A 8 -27.86 -60.14 -11.94
N VAL A 9 -28.90 -59.83 -11.12
CA VAL A 9 -29.40 -60.41 -9.85
C VAL A 9 -28.43 -60.99 -8.79
N CYS A 10 -28.49 -60.46 -7.55
CA CYS A 10 -28.89 -61.20 -6.32
C CYS A 10 -28.87 -60.29 -5.08
N ALA A 11 -29.99 -60.24 -4.35
CA ALA A 11 -30.14 -59.66 -3.01
C ALA A 11 -30.00 -60.78 -1.95
N PRO A 12 -30.13 -60.53 -0.63
CA PRO A 12 -29.62 -59.44 0.23
C PRO A 12 -28.85 -60.01 1.45
N LEU A 13 -28.07 -59.20 2.17
CA LEU A 13 -27.89 -59.41 3.62
C LEU A 13 -27.46 -58.11 4.30
N MET A 14 -28.30 -57.64 5.21
CA MET A 14 -28.04 -56.54 6.13
C MET A 14 -26.96 -56.93 7.14
N LEU A 15 -25.86 -56.16 7.19
CA LEU A 15 -25.11 -55.91 8.42
C LEU A 15 -24.67 -54.45 8.40
N GLY A 16 -25.13 -53.71 9.41
CA GLY A 16 -24.98 -52.27 9.53
C GLY A 16 -23.52 -51.83 9.58
N VAL A 17 -23.17 -50.93 8.67
CA VAL A 17 -21.95 -50.13 8.75
C VAL A 17 -22.29 -48.88 9.56
N PRO A 18 -21.57 -48.57 10.64
CA PRO A 18 -21.75 -47.28 11.31
C PRO A 18 -21.28 -46.20 10.33
N LEU A 19 -22.23 -45.35 9.92
CA LEU A 19 -21.99 -44.13 9.17
C LEU A 19 -21.19 -43.19 10.09
N ALA A 20 -19.87 -43.23 10.00
CA ALA A 20 -19.01 -42.24 10.65
C ALA A 20 -19.22 -40.90 9.93
N LEU A 21 -20.09 -40.07 10.51
CA LEU A 21 -20.31 -38.69 10.11
C LEU A 21 -19.02 -37.91 10.43
N THR A 22 -18.09 -37.84 9.49
CA THR A 22 -16.94 -36.95 9.60
C THR A 22 -17.45 -35.51 9.54
N ALA A 23 -17.58 -34.88 10.70
CA ALA A 23 -17.82 -33.45 10.81
C ALA A 23 -16.65 -32.72 10.14
N ILE A 24 -16.91 -32.14 8.96
CA ILE A 24 -16.00 -31.18 8.33
C ILE A 24 -16.07 -29.93 9.20
N PRO A 25 -14.99 -29.51 9.89
CA PRO A 25 -15.01 -28.26 10.61
C PRO A 25 -15.24 -27.12 9.61
N PRO A 26 -16.08 -26.13 9.92
CA PRO A 26 -16.23 -24.97 9.06
C PRO A 26 -14.88 -24.26 8.99
N ALA A 27 -14.29 -24.20 7.80
CA ALA A 27 -13.15 -23.37 7.49
C ALA A 27 -13.57 -21.89 7.47
N HIS A 28 -13.90 -21.36 8.64
CA HIS A 28 -14.09 -19.93 8.89
C HIS A 28 -12.97 -19.45 9.82
N ALA A 29 -11.74 -19.49 9.34
CA ALA A 29 -10.59 -18.91 10.05
C ALA A 29 -9.71 -18.02 9.15
N GLN A 30 -10.24 -17.55 8.01
CA GLN A 30 -9.48 -16.70 7.08
C GLN A 30 -9.86 -15.21 7.15
N SER A 31 -10.84 -14.83 7.98
CA SER A 31 -11.26 -13.43 8.10
C SER A 31 -10.48 -12.62 9.14
N ALA A 32 -9.80 -13.27 10.09
CA ALA A 32 -9.07 -12.57 11.17
C ALA A 32 -7.60 -12.24 10.79
N ALA A 33 -6.96 -13.07 9.96
CA ALA A 33 -5.58 -12.85 9.50
C ALA A 33 -5.43 -11.61 8.60
N ALA A 34 -6.50 -11.19 7.93
CA ALA A 34 -6.52 -9.96 7.13
C ALA A 34 -6.48 -8.67 7.99
N ALA A 35 -6.94 -8.72 9.25
CA ALA A 35 -7.03 -7.55 10.12
C ALA A 35 -5.68 -7.12 10.74
N SER A 36 -4.66 -7.99 10.72
CA SER A 36 -3.34 -7.72 11.30
C SER A 36 -2.16 -8.07 10.38
N GLY A 37 -2.43 -8.45 9.13
CA GLY A 37 -1.42 -8.76 8.12
C GLY A 37 -0.85 -7.51 7.42
N PRO A 38 0.12 -7.69 6.50
CA PRO A 38 0.75 -6.58 5.78
C PRO A 38 -0.23 -5.74 4.95
N ALA A 39 -1.41 -6.27 4.60
CA ALA A 39 -2.45 -5.52 3.89
C ALA A 39 -3.23 -4.53 4.78
N ALA A 40 -3.23 -4.69 6.10
CA ALA A 40 -4.04 -3.86 7.00
C ALA A 40 -3.67 -2.36 6.94
N PRO A 41 -2.38 -1.95 6.97
CA PRO A 41 -1.99 -0.55 6.77
C PRO A 41 -2.46 0.05 5.43
N ILE A 42 -2.52 -0.76 4.37
CA ILE A 42 -2.99 -0.31 3.05
C ILE A 42 -4.51 -0.11 3.05
N GLY A 43 -5.25 -0.97 3.76
CA GLY A 43 -6.67 -0.76 4.05
C GLY A 43 -6.93 0.56 4.77
N ASP A 44 -6.16 0.85 5.83
CA ASP A 44 -6.23 2.11 6.58
C ASP A 44 -5.95 3.33 5.69
N LEU A 45 -4.91 3.24 4.84
CA LEU A 45 -4.57 4.28 3.87
C LEU A 45 -5.75 4.56 2.93
N TYR A 46 -6.34 3.53 2.34
CA TYR A 46 -7.43 3.69 1.39
C TYR A 46 -8.73 4.16 2.04
N ALA A 47 -8.99 3.80 3.29
CA ALA A 47 -10.08 4.39 4.06
C ALA A 47 -9.86 5.90 4.25
N ALA A 48 -8.66 6.34 4.64
CA ALA A 48 -8.33 7.75 4.79
C ALA A 48 -8.41 8.52 3.45
N LEU A 49 -7.92 7.93 2.36
CA LEU A 49 -8.00 8.53 1.03
C LEU A 49 -9.44 8.67 0.53
N LYS A 50 -10.33 7.71 0.82
CA LYS A 50 -11.76 7.84 0.53
C LYS A 50 -12.38 9.00 1.30
N THR A 51 -12.02 9.17 2.58
CA THR A 51 -12.52 10.28 3.41
C THR A 51 -12.16 11.64 2.84
N ILE A 52 -10.90 11.86 2.44
CA ILE A 52 -10.48 13.17 1.90
C ILE A 52 -11.01 13.45 0.48
N GLN A 53 -11.43 12.42 -0.26
CA GLN A 53 -12.04 12.55 -1.59
C GLN A 53 -13.55 12.74 -1.55
N ALA A 54 -14.19 12.56 -0.39
CA ALA A 54 -15.62 12.76 -0.26
C ALA A 54 -16.02 14.18 -0.74
N PRO A 55 -17.16 14.33 -1.44
CA PRO A 55 -17.67 15.65 -1.79
C PRO A 55 -17.77 16.53 -0.54
N GLY A 56 -17.23 17.75 -0.61
CA GLY A 56 -17.18 18.64 0.55
C GLY A 56 -16.08 18.34 1.57
N GLY A 57 -15.05 17.55 1.22
CA GLY A 57 -13.92 17.19 2.09
C GLY A 57 -13.03 18.35 2.62
N GLY A 58 -13.44 19.60 2.42
CA GLY A 58 -12.76 20.79 2.93
C GLY A 58 -11.57 21.25 2.06
N SER A 59 -10.81 22.20 2.62
CA SER A 59 -9.63 22.76 1.96
C SER A 59 -8.49 21.74 1.85
N ALA A 60 -7.45 22.04 1.08
CA ALA A 60 -6.28 21.17 0.96
C ALA A 60 -5.58 20.95 2.31
N GLU A 61 -5.50 21.98 3.14
CA GLU A 61 -4.85 21.97 4.45
C GLU A 61 -5.62 21.10 5.45
N SER A 62 -6.95 21.20 5.45
CA SER A 62 -7.81 20.36 6.28
C SER A 62 -7.64 18.87 5.92
N ARG A 63 -7.63 18.56 4.62
CA ARG A 63 -7.40 17.19 4.11
C ARG A 63 -5.99 16.69 4.44
N ALA A 64 -4.98 17.53 4.28
CA ALA A 64 -3.61 17.21 4.66
C ALA A 64 -3.51 16.87 6.15
N SER A 65 -4.13 17.67 7.01
CA SER A 65 -4.17 17.45 8.46
C SER A 65 -4.88 16.13 8.82
N ALA A 66 -5.99 15.82 8.16
CA ALA A 66 -6.73 14.58 8.36
C ALA A 66 -5.97 13.33 7.87
N LEU A 67 -5.23 13.44 6.77
CA LEU A 67 -4.48 12.33 6.17
C LEU A 67 -3.15 12.05 6.90
N ALA A 68 -2.53 13.08 7.47
CA ALA A 68 -1.22 13.03 8.11
C ALA A 68 -1.00 11.84 9.07
N PRO A 69 -1.87 11.56 10.06
CA PRO A 69 -1.64 10.45 11.00
C PRO A 69 -1.63 9.08 10.30
N THR A 70 -2.41 8.91 9.23
CA THR A 70 -2.42 7.67 8.46
C THR A 70 -1.13 7.50 7.68
N ILE A 71 -0.62 8.56 7.05
CA ILE A 71 0.67 8.51 6.36
C ILE A 71 1.81 8.15 7.32
N ASP A 72 1.84 8.78 8.50
CA ASP A 72 2.86 8.52 9.53
C ASP A 72 2.85 7.09 10.06
N LYS A 73 1.67 6.47 10.10
CA LYS A 73 1.51 5.07 10.52
C LYS A 73 1.90 4.09 9.42
N VAL A 74 1.47 4.35 8.18
CA VAL A 74 1.52 3.40 7.07
C VAL A 74 2.89 3.36 6.41
N PHE A 75 3.56 4.51 6.27
CA PHE A 75 4.83 4.61 5.54
C PHE A 75 6.01 4.65 6.50
N ASP A 76 7.07 3.89 6.21
CA ASP A 76 8.39 4.15 6.77
C ASP A 76 9.05 5.28 5.97
N LEU A 77 8.70 6.52 6.34
CA LEU A 77 9.17 7.71 5.64
C LEU A 77 10.68 7.89 5.73
N GLU A 78 11.32 7.41 6.80
CA GLU A 78 12.78 7.48 6.95
C GLU A 78 13.46 6.49 5.99
N ALA A 79 12.98 5.24 5.92
CA ALA A 79 13.49 4.25 4.97
C ALA A 79 13.28 4.68 3.51
N ILE A 80 12.11 5.25 3.18
CA ILE A 80 11.85 5.77 1.83
C ILE A 80 12.79 6.95 1.53
N LEU A 81 12.92 7.90 2.45
CA LEU A 81 13.80 9.06 2.28
C LEU A 81 15.27 8.64 2.10
N HIS A 82 15.72 7.62 2.83
CA HIS A 82 17.05 7.03 2.65
C HIS A 82 17.24 6.52 1.22
N LYS A 83 16.25 5.80 0.66
CA LYS A 83 16.27 5.36 -0.75
C LYS A 83 16.30 6.53 -1.75
N VAL A 84 15.57 7.60 -1.45
CA VAL A 84 15.53 8.83 -2.29
C VAL A 84 16.89 9.54 -2.30
N VAL A 85 17.55 9.68 -1.15
CA VAL A 85 18.84 10.38 -1.02
C VAL A 85 20.03 9.49 -1.42
N GLY A 86 19.96 8.20 -1.08
CA GLY A 86 21.05 7.23 -1.18
C GLY A 86 22.15 7.45 -0.14
N LEU A 87 23.34 6.89 -0.39
CA LEU A 87 24.49 6.85 0.55
C LEU A 87 24.87 8.19 1.21
N LYS A 88 24.55 9.34 0.58
CA LYS A 88 24.80 10.65 1.18
C LYS A 88 24.01 10.87 2.48
N TYR A 89 22.87 10.21 2.64
CA TYR A 89 22.01 10.34 3.82
C TYR A 89 22.75 9.97 5.11
N ASP A 90 23.61 8.95 5.05
CA ASP A 90 24.34 8.46 6.22
C ASP A 90 25.28 9.50 6.82
N GLY A 91 25.79 10.41 6.00
CA GLY A 91 26.69 11.50 6.41
C GLY A 91 26.01 12.76 6.93
N PHE A 92 24.67 12.84 6.90
CA PHE A 92 23.96 14.01 7.44
C PHE A 92 23.92 14.01 8.97
N THR A 93 23.95 15.19 9.58
CA THR A 93 23.75 15.32 11.03
C THR A 93 22.33 14.95 11.43
N THR A 94 22.11 14.70 12.72
CA THR A 94 20.77 14.40 13.25
C THR A 94 19.77 15.51 12.93
N GLU A 95 20.17 16.77 13.07
CA GLU A 95 19.34 17.93 12.81
C GLU A 95 18.98 18.03 11.32
N GLN A 96 19.95 17.76 10.44
CA GLN A 96 19.73 17.73 8.99
C GLN A 96 18.77 16.60 8.59
N LYS A 97 18.93 15.41 9.17
CA LYS A 97 18.01 14.27 8.93
C LYS A 97 16.59 14.60 9.40
N GLN A 98 16.43 15.21 10.57
CA GLN A 98 15.13 15.61 11.11
C GLN A 98 14.44 16.67 10.25
N ALA A 99 15.16 17.73 9.87
CA ALA A 99 14.63 18.79 9.03
C ALA A 99 14.21 18.26 7.65
N LEU A 100 15.05 17.41 7.04
CA LEU A 100 14.75 16.79 5.77
C LEU A 100 13.56 15.83 5.86
N LEU A 101 13.48 15.00 6.91
CA LEU A 101 12.37 14.08 7.14
C LEU A 101 11.04 14.83 7.32
N ALA A 102 11.04 15.94 8.06
CA ALA A 102 9.86 16.78 8.23
C ALA A 102 9.38 17.37 6.88
N ALA A 103 10.32 17.86 6.05
CA ALA A 103 9.98 18.34 4.72
C ALA A 103 9.48 17.23 3.79
N PHE A 104 10.10 16.05 3.83
CA PHE A 104 9.71 14.88 3.04
C PHE A 104 8.32 14.37 3.43
N ARG A 105 8.02 14.33 4.73
CA ARG A 105 6.69 14.01 5.25
C ARG A 105 5.63 14.96 4.70
N ASN A 106 5.85 16.27 4.80
CA ASN A 106 4.90 17.27 4.33
C ASN A 106 4.71 17.22 2.81
N TYR A 107 5.80 17.03 2.05
CA TYR A 107 5.75 16.78 0.62
C TYR A 107 4.91 15.54 0.28
N THR A 108 5.10 14.43 1.00
CA THR A 108 4.38 13.18 0.76
C THR A 108 2.88 13.39 1.00
N ILE A 109 2.49 13.96 2.15
CA ILE A 109 1.08 14.24 2.46
C ILE A 109 0.46 15.14 1.38
N ALA A 110 1.14 16.22 1.01
CA ALA A 110 0.65 17.15 0.00
C ALA A 110 0.49 16.50 -1.38
N ALA A 111 1.43 15.63 -1.78
CA ALA A 111 1.34 14.89 -3.04
C ALA A 111 0.12 13.97 -3.10
N TYR A 112 -0.23 13.29 -1.99
CA TYR A 112 -1.46 12.50 -1.90
C TYR A 112 -2.71 13.40 -1.95
N VAL A 113 -2.70 14.53 -1.25
CA VAL A 113 -3.83 15.49 -1.25
C VAL A 113 -4.09 16.09 -2.64
N ASP A 114 -3.04 16.36 -3.42
CA ASP A 114 -3.16 16.81 -4.81
C ASP A 114 -3.60 15.69 -5.75
N SER A 115 -3.12 14.46 -5.54
CA SER A 115 -3.50 13.31 -6.37
C SER A 115 -4.95 12.88 -6.16
N PHE A 116 -5.48 13.02 -4.94
CA PHE A 116 -6.81 12.54 -4.54
C PHE A 116 -7.73 13.72 -4.18
N LYS A 117 -8.30 14.36 -5.21
CA LYS A 117 -9.14 15.57 -5.08
C LYS A 117 -10.58 15.25 -4.66
N PRO A 118 -11.28 16.17 -3.97
CA PRO A 118 -12.69 15.99 -3.64
C PRO A 118 -13.54 15.76 -4.90
N GLY A 119 -14.46 14.80 -4.84
CA GLY A 119 -15.33 14.42 -5.96
C GLY A 119 -14.64 13.57 -7.02
N ALA A 120 -13.39 13.15 -6.82
CA ALA A 120 -12.76 12.15 -7.67
C ALA A 120 -13.44 10.79 -7.46
N ASN A 121 -13.91 10.18 -8.54
CA ASN A 121 -14.57 8.86 -8.52
C ASN A 121 -13.55 7.72 -8.50
N VAL A 122 -12.54 7.82 -7.63
CA VAL A 122 -11.47 6.83 -7.52
C VAL A 122 -11.95 5.61 -6.73
N GLN A 123 -11.74 4.44 -7.31
CA GLN A 123 -11.97 3.14 -6.69
C GLN A 123 -10.65 2.53 -6.27
N PHE A 124 -10.66 1.93 -5.09
CA PHE A 124 -9.52 1.25 -4.50
C PHE A 124 -9.87 -0.21 -4.24
N ALA A 125 -9.07 -1.12 -4.78
CA ALA A 125 -9.16 -2.55 -4.48
C ALA A 125 -7.81 -3.06 -3.95
N VAL A 126 -7.85 -3.91 -2.93
CA VAL A 126 -6.68 -4.57 -2.35
C VAL A 126 -6.80 -6.05 -2.65
N ASP A 127 -5.74 -6.63 -3.21
CA ASP A 127 -5.73 -8.06 -3.51
C ASP A 127 -5.73 -8.86 -2.20
N PRO A 128 -6.51 -9.95 -2.10
CA PRO A 128 -6.61 -10.73 -0.86
C PRO A 128 -5.32 -11.52 -0.56
N ALA A 129 -4.51 -11.80 -1.58
CA ALA A 129 -3.25 -12.50 -1.46
C ALA A 129 -2.09 -11.51 -1.36
N VAL A 130 -1.14 -11.82 -0.49
CA VAL A 130 0.13 -11.09 -0.36
C VAL A 130 1.23 -11.94 -0.99
N ARG A 131 2.19 -11.30 -1.63
CA ARG A 131 3.33 -11.98 -2.27
C ARG A 131 4.59 -11.76 -1.45
N ALA A 132 5.56 -12.66 -1.54
CA ALA A 132 6.88 -12.40 -0.98
C ALA A 132 7.56 -11.26 -1.76
N ALA A 133 8.18 -10.31 -1.05
CA ALA A 133 8.99 -9.29 -1.70
C ALA A 133 10.26 -9.90 -2.31
N PRO A 134 10.75 -9.37 -3.45
CA PRO A 134 12.04 -9.75 -3.98
C PRO A 134 13.14 -9.58 -2.92
N GLY A 135 13.92 -10.62 -2.66
CA GLY A 135 14.94 -10.63 -1.60
C GLY A 135 14.51 -11.26 -0.27
N GLY A 136 13.23 -11.62 -0.11
CA GLY A 136 12.74 -12.55 0.92
C GLY A 136 12.55 -12.01 2.34
N THR A 137 12.87 -10.74 2.61
CA THR A 137 12.76 -10.13 3.95
C THR A 137 11.45 -9.37 4.19
N GLY A 138 10.62 -9.18 3.15
CA GLY A 138 9.37 -8.42 3.21
C GLY A 138 8.21 -9.07 2.44
N GLN A 139 7.11 -8.34 2.35
CA GLN A 139 5.91 -8.74 1.60
C GLN A 139 5.56 -7.67 0.56
N LEU A 140 4.85 -8.07 -0.49
CA LEU A 140 4.22 -7.17 -1.45
C LEU A 140 2.72 -7.25 -1.26
N VAL A 141 2.11 -6.09 -1.03
CA VAL A 141 0.66 -5.93 -1.06
C VAL A 141 0.31 -5.31 -2.41
N THR A 142 -0.43 -6.05 -3.23
CA THR A 142 -0.89 -5.59 -4.54
C THR A 142 -2.25 -4.93 -4.40
N THR A 143 -2.43 -3.81 -5.08
CA THR A 143 -3.68 -3.08 -5.13
C THR A 143 -3.94 -2.55 -6.54
N HIS A 144 -5.16 -2.07 -6.74
CA HIS A 144 -5.62 -1.50 -7.98
C HIS A 144 -6.33 -0.17 -7.69
N ILE A 145 -5.91 0.89 -8.38
CA ILE A 145 -6.50 2.23 -8.28
C ILE A 145 -7.10 2.59 -9.65
N GLY A 146 -8.41 2.69 -9.71
CA GLY A 146 -9.17 2.89 -10.95
C GLY A 146 -10.28 3.91 -10.82
N GLY A 147 -11.07 4.07 -11.89
CA GLY A 147 -12.31 4.84 -11.88
C GLY A 147 -13.53 3.93 -11.90
N THR A 148 -14.73 4.49 -11.79
CA THR A 148 -15.99 3.73 -11.90
C THR A 148 -16.06 2.86 -13.16
N ASP A 149 -15.59 3.39 -14.29
CA ASP A 149 -15.67 2.71 -15.60
C ASP A 149 -14.52 1.70 -15.83
N ASN A 150 -13.44 1.80 -15.04
CA ASN A 150 -12.29 0.90 -15.10
C ASN A 150 -11.74 0.70 -13.69
N PRO A 151 -12.36 -0.17 -12.87
CA PRO A 151 -12.00 -0.34 -11.46
C PRO A 151 -10.64 -1.02 -11.27
N THR A 152 -10.16 -1.79 -12.27
CA THR A 152 -8.83 -2.41 -12.22
C THR A 152 -7.71 -1.39 -12.45
N GLY A 153 -7.97 -0.34 -13.24
CA GLY A 153 -7.12 0.86 -13.30
C GLY A 153 -5.61 0.60 -13.36
N THR A 154 -4.87 1.28 -12.47
CA THR A 154 -3.42 1.11 -12.30
C THR A 154 -3.13 0.16 -11.15
N GLU A 155 -2.36 -0.90 -11.43
CA GLU A 155 -1.79 -1.76 -10.40
C GLU A 155 -0.72 -0.99 -9.59
N ILE A 156 -0.78 -1.11 -8.27
CA ILE A 156 0.20 -0.56 -7.33
C ILE A 156 0.65 -1.68 -6.41
N ASP A 157 1.96 -1.90 -6.36
CA ASP A 157 2.56 -2.79 -5.37
C ASP A 157 3.20 -1.98 -4.24
N TYR A 158 2.92 -2.37 -3.00
CA TYR A 158 3.55 -1.81 -1.81
C TYR A 158 4.51 -2.83 -1.21
N PRO A 159 5.84 -2.64 -1.34
CA PRO A 159 6.82 -3.32 -0.52
C PRO A 159 6.62 -2.97 0.95
N MET A 160 6.32 -4.00 1.73
CA MET A 160 6.07 -3.94 3.16
C MET A 160 7.22 -4.61 3.92
N GLU A 161 7.74 -3.91 4.91
CA GLU A 161 8.70 -4.45 5.87
C GLU A 161 8.13 -4.40 7.28
N GLN A 162 8.55 -5.33 8.13
CA GLN A 162 8.11 -5.37 9.51
C GLN A 162 9.01 -4.46 10.36
N ALA A 163 8.42 -3.44 10.97
CA ALA A 163 9.05 -2.56 11.95
C ALA A 163 8.54 -2.88 13.37
N SER A 164 9.16 -2.28 14.39
CA SER A 164 8.78 -2.45 15.80
C SER A 164 7.31 -2.10 16.10
N GLY A 165 6.66 -1.31 15.24
CA GLY A 165 5.25 -0.92 15.34
C GLY A 165 4.29 -1.63 14.36
N GLY A 166 4.75 -2.63 13.61
CA GLY A 166 3.96 -3.35 12.60
C GLY A 166 4.50 -3.22 11.18
N TRP A 167 3.70 -3.64 10.20
CA TRP A 167 4.05 -3.56 8.78
C TRP A 167 4.03 -2.11 8.29
N ARG A 168 5.07 -1.70 7.58
CA ARG A 168 5.21 -0.36 7.00
C ARG A 168 5.65 -0.43 5.54
N VAL A 169 5.12 0.49 4.75
CA VAL A 169 5.49 0.66 3.34
C VAL A 169 6.90 1.24 3.24
N THR A 170 7.77 0.62 2.45
CA THR A 170 9.13 1.12 2.19
C THR A 170 9.37 1.58 0.76
N ASP A 171 8.38 1.43 -0.14
CA ASP A 171 8.33 2.03 -1.48
C ASP A 171 6.89 1.96 -2.04
N VAL A 172 6.64 2.58 -3.18
CA VAL A 172 5.42 2.40 -3.97
C VAL A 172 5.85 2.05 -5.39
N LEU A 173 5.41 0.90 -5.91
CA LEU A 173 5.74 0.47 -7.27
C LEU A 173 4.53 0.68 -8.17
N LEU A 174 4.60 1.62 -9.09
CA LEU A 174 3.58 1.80 -10.12
C LEU A 174 3.68 0.68 -11.16
N GLN A 175 2.52 0.21 -11.64
CA GLN A 175 2.43 -0.94 -12.56
C GLN A 175 3.20 -2.17 -12.03
N GLY A 176 3.29 -2.31 -10.70
CA GLY A 176 3.98 -3.42 -10.02
C GLY A 176 5.52 -3.39 -10.09
N HIS A 177 6.16 -2.43 -10.77
CA HIS A 177 7.62 -2.46 -10.96
C HIS A 177 8.33 -1.11 -11.00
N ILE A 178 7.62 0.01 -11.21
CA ILE A 178 8.24 1.34 -11.31
C ILE A 178 8.31 1.97 -9.92
N SER A 179 9.48 1.94 -9.30
CA SER A 179 9.73 2.51 -7.97
C SER A 179 9.54 4.03 -7.95
N GLN A 180 8.64 4.50 -7.09
CA GLN A 180 8.44 5.91 -6.79
C GLN A 180 9.64 6.50 -6.06
N ALA A 181 10.26 5.78 -5.13
CA ALA A 181 11.47 6.26 -4.46
C ALA A 181 12.62 6.50 -5.47
N ALA A 182 12.76 5.64 -6.47
CA ALA A 182 13.76 5.81 -7.53
C ALA A 182 13.43 7.00 -8.44
N ALA A 183 12.15 7.20 -8.79
CA ALA A 183 11.71 8.35 -9.57
C ALA A 183 11.97 9.68 -8.83
N GLN A 184 11.62 9.74 -7.54
CA GLN A 184 11.89 10.88 -6.67
C GLN A 184 13.39 11.14 -6.51
N ARG A 185 14.21 10.10 -6.39
CA ARG A 185 15.68 10.23 -6.38
C ARG A 185 16.19 10.92 -7.64
N ALA A 186 15.68 10.54 -8.82
CA ALA A 186 16.07 11.16 -10.07
C ALA A 186 15.61 12.63 -10.12
N GLU A 187 14.38 12.90 -9.72
CA GLU A 187 13.79 14.25 -9.67
C GLU A 187 14.59 15.19 -8.76
N PHE A 188 14.96 14.75 -7.57
CA PHE A 188 15.60 15.56 -6.55
C PHE A 188 17.13 15.59 -6.60
N ARG A 189 17.72 14.84 -7.53
CA ARG A 189 19.18 14.73 -7.68
C ARG A 189 19.84 16.09 -7.85
N SER A 190 19.26 16.97 -8.67
CA SER A 190 19.84 18.29 -8.96
C SER A 190 19.85 19.18 -7.72
N SER A 191 18.73 19.29 -7.02
CA SER A 191 18.59 20.05 -5.76
C SER A 191 19.59 19.58 -4.70
N LEU A 192 19.71 18.26 -4.52
CA LEU A 192 20.68 17.68 -3.59
C LEU A 192 22.13 17.94 -4.03
N SER A 193 22.43 17.85 -5.32
CA SER A 193 23.79 18.06 -5.84
C SER A 193 24.26 19.51 -5.77
N ALA A 194 23.35 20.47 -5.99
CA ALA A 194 23.67 21.89 -6.05
C ALA A 194 23.61 22.55 -4.68
N GLY A 195 22.66 22.16 -3.83
CA GLY A 195 22.39 22.83 -2.55
C GLY A 195 22.50 21.94 -1.32
N GLY A 196 22.98 20.71 -1.45
CA GLY A 196 23.09 19.79 -0.32
C GLY A 196 21.74 19.44 0.30
N VAL A 197 21.74 19.11 1.59
CA VAL A 197 20.51 18.73 2.31
C VAL A 197 19.56 19.92 2.44
N GLU A 198 20.07 21.14 2.57
CA GLU A 198 19.29 22.36 2.65
C GLU A 198 18.57 22.62 1.31
N GLY A 199 19.28 22.46 0.18
CA GLY A 199 18.71 22.60 -1.17
C GLY A 199 17.62 21.58 -1.46
N LEU A 200 17.81 20.32 -1.02
CA LEU A 200 16.79 19.29 -1.11
C LEU A 200 15.57 19.62 -0.23
N THR A 201 15.80 20.03 1.01
CA THR A 201 14.74 20.40 1.96
C THR A 201 13.88 21.53 1.40
N ALA A 202 14.51 22.57 0.84
CA ALA A 202 13.81 23.68 0.19
C ALA A 202 12.99 23.22 -1.03
N ALA A 203 13.51 22.32 -1.85
CA ALA A 203 12.81 21.79 -3.02
C ALA A 203 11.55 20.99 -2.62
N LEU A 204 11.64 20.17 -1.57
CA LEU A 204 10.50 19.43 -1.02
C LEU A 204 9.43 20.37 -0.47
N GLN A 205 9.83 21.37 0.31
CA GLN A 205 8.91 22.38 0.85
C GLN A 205 8.20 23.17 -0.26
N ALA A 206 8.92 23.59 -1.30
CA ALA A 206 8.34 24.29 -2.43
C ALA A 206 7.29 23.44 -3.18
N LYS A 207 7.56 22.15 -3.37
CA LYS A 207 6.59 21.23 -3.97
C LYS A 207 5.38 21.00 -3.08
N ALA A 208 5.57 20.86 -1.77
CA ALA A 208 4.47 20.70 -0.83
C ALA A 208 3.49 21.88 -0.91
N LYS A 209 4.00 23.12 -0.87
CA LYS A 209 3.20 24.34 -1.05
C LYS A 209 2.44 24.35 -2.36
N LYS A 210 3.13 24.05 -3.47
CA LYS A 210 2.53 23.97 -4.80
C LYS A 210 1.36 22.96 -4.85
N PHE A 211 1.52 21.79 -4.23
CA PHE A 211 0.46 20.78 -4.19
C PHE A 211 -0.74 21.18 -3.33
N LEU A 212 -0.52 21.98 -2.29
CA LEU A 212 -1.60 22.53 -1.46
C LEU A 212 -2.25 23.79 -2.07
N GLY A 213 -1.61 24.40 -3.08
CA GLY A 213 -2.12 25.61 -3.75
C GLY A 213 -1.69 26.91 -3.06
N GLU A 214 -0.61 26.86 -2.27
CA GLU A 214 0.00 27.99 -1.54
C GLU A 214 1.10 28.71 -2.35
#